data_AF-A0A8S8Y857-F1
#
_entry.id   AF-A0A8S8Y857-F1
#
_cell.length_a   1.000
_cell.length_b   1.000
_cell.length_c   1.000
_cell.angle_alpha   90.00
_cell.angle_beta   90.00
_cell.angle_gamma   90.00
#
_symmetry.space_group_name_H-M   'P 1'
#
loop_
_entity.id
_entity.type
_entity.pdbx_description
1 polymer ?
#
loop_
_entity_poly.entity_id
_entity_poly.type
_entity_poly.pdbx_seq_one_letter_code
_entity_poly.pdbx_strand_id
1 'polypeptide(L)'
;MPASLGNAVHNSVEDICNLDLSGRDSDESGWMTPTAKAILDRHWKIERESFLATPRHPRWKEELITQAHDGLVGALNILCGKSNLSTTKLSELTIEDWRHVQSIVLANEGTLVSDCGRLMGRLDLLVADLDSAGQSKGWIVADLKTGRPPVGVLDPKVSRQLRFYRDLIKRNNPDHPKIRAEGWYSANQTIHEATGPNVIDDAFAAWEGMRPTSIPLEGTPEEFACGFCEWKAWCPDWWSAIADGTIAGNGTFRDEVVRIIRYDSDGGAGLLERMAPVDEKGTVAPSPKRFGFTVKDQAKHQLDSLMEDGYEGALFIGSARATSKVLHLGDWSEILPWQPLLKSTIVNQGTAS
;
A
#
# COMPACT_ATOMS: atom_id res chain seq x y z
N MET A 1 -0.16 -8.46 -3.85
CA MET A 1 0.95 -9.30 -3.34
C MET A 1 1.90 -8.55 -2.42
N PRO A 2 2.64 -7.49 -2.81
CA PRO A 2 3.54 -6.81 -1.87
C PRO A 2 2.83 -6.26 -0.62
N ALA A 3 1.64 -5.69 -0.79
CA ALA A 3 0.79 -5.24 0.31
C ALA A 3 0.40 -6.38 1.25
N SER A 4 -0.13 -7.49 0.71
CA SER A 4 -0.49 -8.69 1.49
C SER A 4 0.70 -9.27 2.27
N LEU A 5 1.90 -9.27 1.69
CA LEU A 5 3.12 -9.66 2.40
C LEU A 5 3.41 -8.71 3.55
N GLY A 6 3.34 -7.40 3.31
CA GLY A 6 3.51 -6.37 4.34
C GLY A 6 2.54 -6.55 5.50
N ASN A 7 1.24 -6.64 5.20
CA ASN A 7 0.19 -6.84 6.19
C ASN A 7 0.43 -8.10 7.04
N ALA A 8 0.75 -9.24 6.39
CA ALA A 8 1.04 -10.47 7.12
C ALA A 8 2.19 -10.30 8.12
N VAL A 9 3.25 -9.56 7.73
CA VAL A 9 4.38 -9.25 8.62
C VAL A 9 3.96 -8.31 9.76
N HIS A 10 3.27 -7.21 9.46
CA HIS A 10 2.87 -6.21 10.46
C HIS A 10 1.95 -6.83 11.51
N ASN A 11 0.88 -7.51 11.09
CA ASN A 11 -0.07 -8.17 11.98
C ASN A 11 0.60 -9.29 12.80
N SER A 12 1.63 -9.95 12.24
CA SER A 12 2.41 -10.93 12.99
C SER A 12 3.25 -10.28 14.08
N VAL A 13 3.92 -9.15 13.79
CA VAL A 13 4.69 -8.41 14.80
C VAL A 13 3.77 -7.92 15.91
N GLU A 14 2.58 -7.41 15.57
CA GLU A 14 1.55 -7.03 16.53
C GLU A 14 1.21 -8.18 17.49
N ASP A 15 0.76 -9.32 16.95
CA ASP A 15 0.36 -10.46 17.77
C ASP A 15 1.49 -10.94 18.68
N ILE A 16 2.71 -10.96 18.16
CA ILE A 16 3.90 -11.39 18.91
C ILE A 16 4.21 -10.41 20.05
N CYS A 17 4.04 -9.10 19.81
CA CYS A 17 4.17 -8.08 20.86
C CYS A 17 3.06 -8.19 21.92
N ASN A 18 1.89 -8.74 21.57
CA ASN A 18 0.73 -8.90 22.45
C ASN A 18 0.56 -10.30 23.04
N LEU A 19 1.56 -11.18 22.91
CA LEU A 19 1.49 -12.53 23.49
C LEU A 19 1.28 -12.49 25.00
N ASP A 20 0.29 -13.24 25.46
CA ASP A 20 0.16 -13.58 26.88
C ASP A 20 1.19 -14.64 27.24
N LEU A 21 2.17 -14.23 28.05
CA LEU A 21 3.23 -15.08 28.56
C LEU A 21 3.02 -15.42 30.05
N SER A 22 1.84 -15.14 30.60
CA SER A 22 1.51 -15.53 31.97
C SER A 22 1.61 -17.05 32.13
N GLY A 23 2.21 -17.50 33.23
CA GLY A 23 2.38 -18.93 33.52
C GLY A 23 3.50 -19.65 32.75
N ARG A 24 4.23 -18.96 31.86
CA ARG A 24 5.42 -19.54 31.21
C ARG A 24 6.69 -19.33 32.04
N ASP A 25 7.57 -20.32 32.00
CA ASP A 25 8.84 -20.30 32.73
C ASP A 25 9.78 -19.25 32.13
N SER A 26 10.41 -18.44 32.99
CA SER A 26 11.28 -17.33 32.56
C SER A 26 12.47 -17.81 31.72
N ASP A 27 13.05 -18.95 32.08
CA ASP A 27 14.25 -19.51 31.43
C ASP A 27 13.92 -20.33 30.15
N GLU A 28 12.64 -20.47 29.80
CA GLU A 28 12.22 -21.21 28.62
C GLU A 28 12.76 -20.54 27.34
N SER A 29 13.53 -21.27 26.53
CA SER A 29 14.11 -20.82 25.26
C SER A 29 13.67 -21.71 24.09
N GLY A 30 14.01 -21.32 22.85
CA GLY A 30 13.63 -22.07 21.64
C GLY A 30 12.18 -21.93 21.21
N TRP A 31 11.37 -21.16 21.95
CA TRP A 31 9.94 -21.00 21.70
C TRP A 31 9.59 -19.92 20.68
N MET A 32 10.41 -18.87 20.55
CA MET A 32 10.08 -17.69 19.75
C MET A 32 9.94 -18.04 18.26
N THR A 33 10.93 -18.71 17.67
CA THR A 33 10.92 -19.07 16.25
C THR A 33 9.69 -19.89 15.82
N PRO A 34 9.32 -21.01 16.48
CA PRO A 34 8.11 -21.75 16.10
C PRO A 34 6.83 -20.95 16.34
N THR A 35 6.78 -20.13 17.39
CA THR A 35 5.62 -19.27 17.69
C THR A 35 5.41 -18.20 16.61
N ALA A 36 6.48 -17.47 16.27
CA ALA A 36 6.46 -16.44 15.22
C ALA A 36 6.06 -17.03 13.87
N LYS A 37 6.58 -18.22 13.53
CA LYS A 37 6.21 -18.92 12.30
C LYS A 37 4.72 -19.29 12.30
N ALA A 38 4.19 -19.84 13.40
CA ALA A 38 2.78 -20.24 13.46
C ALA A 38 1.82 -19.04 13.31
N ILE A 39 2.17 -17.90 13.93
CA ILE A 39 1.43 -16.64 13.79
C ILE A 39 1.48 -16.13 12.35
N LEU A 40 2.66 -16.15 11.72
CA LEU A 40 2.80 -15.75 10.32
C LEU A 40 2.01 -16.65 9.37
N ASP A 41 2.09 -17.98 9.54
CA ASP A 41 1.33 -18.93 8.72
C ASP A 41 -0.18 -18.68 8.82
N ARG A 42 -0.67 -18.25 9.98
CA ARG A 42 -2.07 -17.86 10.19
C ARG A 42 -2.40 -16.60 9.41
N HIS A 43 -1.63 -15.52 9.58
CA HIS A 43 -1.86 -14.26 8.86
C HIS A 43 -1.69 -14.39 7.36
N TRP A 44 -0.76 -15.23 6.88
CA TRP A 44 -0.58 -15.51 5.47
C TRP A 44 -1.85 -16.11 4.83
N LYS A 45 -2.56 -16.99 5.56
CA LYS A 45 -3.84 -17.55 5.11
C LYS A 45 -4.94 -16.49 5.08
N ILE A 46 -5.05 -15.67 6.12
CA ILE A 46 -6.03 -14.56 6.19
C ILE A 46 -5.81 -13.58 5.03
N GLU A 47 -4.56 -13.20 4.77
CA GLU A 47 -4.19 -12.32 3.67
C GLU A 47 -4.43 -12.97 2.31
N ARG A 48 -4.21 -14.28 2.17
CA ARG A 48 -4.55 -15.02 0.94
C ARG A 48 -6.05 -14.96 0.65
N GLU A 49 -6.88 -15.25 1.64
CA GLU A 49 -8.34 -15.20 1.49
C GLU A 49 -8.81 -13.80 1.11
N SER A 50 -8.33 -12.78 1.82
CA SER A 50 -8.64 -11.38 1.55
C SER A 50 -8.19 -10.96 0.15
N PHE A 51 -6.99 -11.34 -0.26
CA PHE A 51 -6.44 -11.05 -1.58
C PHE A 51 -7.26 -11.69 -2.70
N LEU A 52 -7.63 -12.98 -2.55
CA LEU A 52 -8.44 -13.69 -3.54
C LEU A 52 -9.90 -13.21 -3.58
N ALA A 53 -10.38 -12.59 -2.50
CA ALA A 53 -11.69 -11.95 -2.47
C ALA A 53 -11.71 -10.57 -3.14
N THR A 54 -10.56 -9.93 -3.36
CA THR A 54 -10.53 -8.65 -4.07
C THR A 54 -10.90 -8.82 -5.55
N PRO A 55 -11.71 -7.94 -6.16
CA PRO A 55 -12.07 -8.06 -7.57
C PRO A 55 -10.86 -8.04 -8.53
N ARG A 56 -9.77 -7.40 -8.10
CA ARG A 56 -8.53 -7.24 -8.84
C ARG A 56 -7.38 -7.87 -8.08
N HIS A 57 -6.92 -9.02 -8.55
CA HIS A 57 -5.71 -9.63 -8.03
C HIS A 57 -4.96 -10.44 -9.11
N PRO A 58 -3.62 -10.45 -9.11
CA PRO A 58 -2.87 -11.43 -9.89
C PRO A 58 -2.94 -12.82 -9.23
N ARG A 59 -2.28 -13.82 -9.81
CA ARG A 59 -2.09 -15.10 -9.13
C ARG A 59 -1.41 -14.93 -7.76
N TRP A 60 -1.94 -15.60 -6.75
CA TRP A 60 -1.26 -15.75 -5.46
C TRP A 60 0.08 -16.48 -5.63
N LYS A 61 1.11 -16.02 -4.93
CA LYS A 61 2.47 -16.57 -5.00
C LYS A 61 2.83 -17.14 -3.64
N GLU A 62 2.60 -18.44 -3.45
CA GLU A 62 2.86 -19.12 -2.17
C GLU A 62 4.33 -19.03 -1.76
N GLU A 63 5.24 -18.99 -2.73
CA GLU A 63 6.67 -18.89 -2.50
C GLU A 63 7.09 -17.59 -1.77
N LEU A 64 6.24 -16.55 -1.75
CA LEU A 64 6.52 -15.30 -1.07
C LEU A 64 6.39 -15.38 0.46
N ILE A 65 5.85 -16.47 1.01
CA ILE A 65 5.82 -16.68 2.46
C ILE A 65 7.22 -16.71 3.07
N THR A 66 8.23 -17.19 2.33
CA THR A 66 9.64 -17.18 2.79
C THR A 66 10.14 -15.75 2.96
N GLN A 67 9.81 -14.86 2.02
CA GLN A 67 10.16 -13.45 2.12
C GLN A 67 9.41 -12.77 3.27
N ALA A 68 8.14 -13.13 3.51
CA ALA A 68 7.39 -12.67 4.67
C ALA A 68 8.05 -13.11 5.98
N HIS A 69 8.52 -14.35 6.06
CA HIS A 69 9.24 -14.89 7.22
C HIS A 69 10.54 -14.13 7.48
N ASP A 70 11.35 -13.89 6.45
CA ASP A 70 12.58 -13.10 6.59
C ASP A 70 12.28 -11.65 7.05
N GLY A 71 11.20 -11.07 6.53
CA GLY A 71 10.71 -9.77 6.96
C GLY A 71 10.24 -9.76 8.42
N LEU A 72 9.57 -10.81 8.89
CA LEU A 72 9.15 -10.94 10.29
C LEU A 72 10.37 -11.05 11.22
N VAL A 73 11.31 -11.94 10.90
CA VAL A 73 12.55 -12.10 11.65
C VAL A 73 13.34 -10.79 11.71
N GLY A 74 13.45 -10.08 10.59
CA GLY A 74 14.12 -8.79 10.54
C GLY A 74 13.46 -7.73 11.43
N ALA A 75 12.14 -7.66 11.45
CA ALA A 75 11.40 -6.73 12.31
C ALA A 75 11.60 -7.04 13.80
N LEU A 76 11.50 -8.31 14.19
CA LEU A 76 11.73 -8.76 15.56
C LEU A 76 13.17 -8.49 16.01
N ASN A 77 14.17 -8.70 15.13
CA ASN A 77 15.56 -8.38 15.43
C ASN A 77 15.79 -6.89 15.67
N ILE A 78 15.17 -6.01 14.87
CA ILE A 78 15.24 -4.56 15.10
C ILE A 78 14.66 -4.24 16.49
N LEU A 79 13.49 -4.80 16.82
CA LEU A 79 12.83 -4.56 18.10
C LEU A 79 13.67 -5.05 19.29
N CYS A 80 14.25 -6.25 19.22
CA CYS A 80 15.20 -6.75 20.22
C CYS A 80 16.45 -5.87 20.31
N GLY A 81 16.93 -5.32 19.19
CA GLY A 81 18.03 -4.36 19.19
C GLY A 81 17.70 -3.06 19.94
N LYS A 82 16.42 -2.68 20.04
CA LYS A 82 15.98 -1.49 20.80
C LYS A 82 15.85 -1.74 22.31
N SER A 83 15.82 -3.00 22.76
CA SER A 83 15.66 -3.33 24.18
C SER A 83 16.98 -3.53 24.94
N ASN A 84 18.13 -3.27 24.31
CA ASN A 84 19.48 -3.48 24.87
C ASN A 84 19.77 -4.91 25.33
N LEU A 85 19.11 -5.92 24.75
CA LEU A 85 19.40 -7.31 25.05
C LEU A 85 20.80 -7.71 24.54
N SER A 86 21.49 -8.55 25.32
CA SER A 86 22.77 -9.15 24.90
C SER A 86 22.59 -10.25 23.86
N THR A 87 21.45 -10.96 23.91
CA THR A 87 21.13 -12.06 22.99
C THR A 87 20.41 -11.50 21.76
N THR A 88 20.99 -11.71 20.58
CA THR A 88 20.46 -11.17 19.31
C THR A 88 19.79 -12.24 18.43
N LYS A 89 19.79 -13.50 18.84
CA LYS A 89 19.20 -14.61 18.08
C LYS A 89 17.85 -14.98 18.65
N LEU A 90 16.80 -14.92 17.83
CA LEU A 90 15.44 -15.26 18.23
C LEU A 90 15.30 -16.66 18.86
N SER A 91 16.06 -17.65 18.39
CA SER A 91 16.03 -19.02 18.94
C SER A 91 16.57 -19.12 20.36
N GLU A 92 17.43 -18.20 20.77
CA GLU A 92 18.08 -18.18 22.09
C GLU A 92 17.34 -17.25 23.08
N LEU A 93 16.32 -16.51 22.61
CA LEU A 93 15.53 -15.64 23.49
C LEU A 93 14.75 -16.49 24.49
N THR A 94 14.91 -16.11 25.75
CA THR A 94 14.13 -16.63 26.86
C THR A 94 12.76 -15.94 26.93
N ILE A 95 11.85 -16.47 27.74
CA ILE A 95 10.57 -15.79 28.03
C ILE A 95 10.81 -14.47 28.78
N GLU A 96 11.79 -14.43 29.68
CA GLU A 96 12.16 -13.19 30.38
C GLU A 96 12.69 -12.12 29.42
N ASP A 97 13.55 -12.49 28.47
CA ASP A 97 14.05 -11.57 27.44
C ASP A 97 12.89 -10.93 26.66
N TRP A 98 11.89 -11.72 26.27
CA TRP A 98 10.75 -11.20 25.52
C TRP A 98 9.81 -10.36 26.39
N ARG A 99 9.60 -10.72 27.66
CA ARG A 99 8.85 -9.86 28.60
C ARG A 99 9.51 -8.48 28.72
N HIS A 100 10.84 -8.44 28.75
CA HIS A 100 11.59 -7.18 28.71
C HIS A 100 11.37 -6.42 27.39
N VAL A 101 11.40 -7.11 26.24
CA VAL A 101 11.04 -6.49 24.94
C VAL A 101 9.61 -5.94 24.95
N GLN A 102 8.62 -6.68 25.44
CA GLN A 102 7.23 -6.21 25.54
C GLN A 102 7.13 -4.98 26.46
N SER A 103 7.92 -4.91 27.54
CA SER A 103 7.88 -3.80 28.48
C SER A 103 8.30 -2.45 27.88
N ILE A 104 9.08 -2.46 26.78
CA ILE A 104 9.49 -1.23 26.08
C ILE A 104 8.50 -0.82 24.99
N VAL A 105 7.54 -1.68 24.63
CA VAL A 105 6.48 -1.35 23.67
C VAL A 105 5.39 -0.60 24.42
N LEU A 106 5.29 0.70 24.18
CA LEU A 106 4.32 1.60 24.83
C LEU A 106 2.94 1.52 24.18
N ALA A 107 2.92 1.26 22.87
CA ALA A 107 1.73 0.95 22.10
C ALA A 107 2.13 0.15 20.86
N ASN A 108 1.31 -0.80 20.46
CA ASN A 108 1.31 -1.37 19.12
C ASN A 108 -0.07 -1.12 18.52
N GLU A 109 -0.13 -0.90 17.21
CA GLU A 109 -1.43 -0.73 16.52
C GLU A 109 -2.31 0.41 17.05
N GLY A 110 -1.64 1.41 17.65
CA GLY A 110 -2.29 2.54 18.28
C GLY A 110 -3.05 3.38 17.26
N THR A 111 -4.37 3.51 17.45
CA THR A 111 -5.16 4.48 16.69
C THR A 111 -4.85 5.88 17.20
N LEU A 112 -4.26 6.71 16.35
CA LEU A 112 -4.00 8.12 16.60
C LEU A 112 -5.13 8.95 16.00
N VAL A 113 -5.75 9.81 16.80
CA VAL A 113 -6.83 10.70 16.37
C VAL A 113 -6.56 12.10 16.92
N SER A 114 -6.68 13.12 16.08
CA SER A 114 -6.64 14.52 16.54
C SER A 114 -7.86 14.85 17.40
N ASP A 115 -7.76 15.84 18.29
CA ASP A 115 -8.86 16.25 19.20
C ASP A 115 -10.20 16.51 18.48
N CYS A 116 -10.15 16.98 17.24
CA CYS A 116 -11.34 17.28 16.44
C CYS A 116 -11.83 16.11 15.54
N GLY A 117 -11.20 14.93 15.64
CA GLY A 117 -11.57 13.73 14.89
C GLY A 117 -11.19 13.72 13.40
N ARG A 118 -10.58 14.78 12.87
CA ARG A 118 -10.35 14.92 11.41
C ARG A 118 -9.10 14.20 10.92
N LEU A 119 -8.00 14.31 11.66
CA LEU A 119 -6.75 13.63 11.34
C LEU A 119 -6.70 12.30 12.11
N MET A 120 -6.46 11.22 11.37
CA MET A 120 -6.38 9.86 11.92
C MET A 120 -5.16 9.14 11.35
N GLY A 121 -4.59 8.22 12.13
CA GLY A 121 -3.52 7.33 11.70
C GLY A 121 -3.50 6.06 12.53
N ARG A 122 -2.90 4.99 11.99
CA ARG A 122 -2.62 3.76 12.73
C ARG A 122 -1.12 3.64 12.84
N LEU A 123 -0.63 3.62 14.08
CA LEU A 123 0.76 3.46 14.39
C LEU A 123 1.12 1.97 14.37
N ASP A 124 2.22 1.58 13.73
CA ASP A 124 2.71 0.21 13.88
C ASP A 124 3.23 0.00 15.32
N LEU A 125 4.21 0.82 15.76
CA LEU A 125 4.81 0.71 17.09
C LEU A 125 5.15 2.08 17.70
N LEU A 126 4.88 2.24 19.00
CA LEU A 126 5.44 3.25 19.88
C LEU A 126 6.35 2.53 20.87
N VAL A 127 7.64 2.81 20.84
CA VAL A 127 8.59 2.16 21.75
C VAL A 127 9.36 3.17 22.58
N ALA A 128 9.72 2.79 23.81
CA ALA A 128 10.63 3.57 24.62
C ALA A 128 12.01 3.63 23.95
N ASP A 129 12.56 4.85 23.82
CA ASP A 129 13.93 5.06 23.37
C ASP A 129 14.84 4.89 24.58
N LEU A 130 15.55 3.76 24.66
CA LEU A 130 16.44 3.49 25.78
C LEU A 130 17.82 4.14 25.56
N ASP A 131 18.45 4.57 26.65
CA ASP A 131 19.89 4.85 26.70
C ASP A 131 20.70 3.57 26.97
N SER A 132 22.02 3.69 27.05
CA SER A 132 22.91 2.54 27.32
C SER A 132 22.74 1.93 28.72
N ALA A 133 22.09 2.64 29.65
CA ALA A 133 21.79 2.15 30.99
C ALA A 133 20.39 1.52 31.09
N GLY A 134 19.64 1.44 29.97
CA GLY A 134 18.28 0.91 29.93
C GLY A 134 17.21 1.89 30.43
N GLN A 135 17.57 3.16 30.64
CA GLN A 135 16.60 4.19 31.03
C GLN A 135 15.98 4.84 29.79
N SER A 136 14.69 5.13 29.84
CA SER A 136 14.01 5.82 28.75
C SER A 136 14.46 7.28 28.67
N LYS A 137 15.00 7.68 27.52
CA LYS A 137 15.36 9.08 27.18
C LYS A 137 14.33 9.75 26.27
N GLY A 138 13.28 9.04 25.89
CA GLY A 138 12.34 9.47 24.86
C GLY A 138 11.47 8.33 24.33
N TRP A 139 10.71 8.63 23.29
CA TRP A 139 9.89 7.68 22.55
C TRP A 139 10.30 7.63 21.07
N ILE A 140 10.06 6.49 20.45
CA ILE A 140 10.26 6.24 19.02
C ILE A 140 8.92 5.85 18.44
N VAL A 141 8.45 6.64 17.48
CA VAL A 141 7.42 6.24 16.53
C VAL A 141 8.09 5.40 15.46
N ALA A 142 7.78 4.12 15.40
CA ALA A 142 8.32 3.20 14.41
C ALA A 142 7.22 2.78 13.43
N ASP A 143 7.55 2.84 12.15
CA ASP A 143 6.73 2.34 11.04
C ASP A 143 7.52 1.26 10.32
N LEU A 144 6.95 0.06 10.26
CA LEU A 144 7.56 -1.12 9.66
C LEU A 144 7.45 -1.00 8.12
N LYS A 145 8.55 -1.29 7.43
CA LYS A 145 8.60 -1.28 5.97
C LYS A 145 9.15 -2.61 5.46
N THR A 146 8.33 -3.30 4.66
CA THR A 146 8.73 -4.54 3.95
C THR A 146 9.22 -4.29 2.52
N GLY A 147 9.15 -3.04 2.05
CA GLY A 147 9.62 -2.60 0.75
C GLY A 147 11.14 -2.44 0.66
N ARG A 148 11.61 -1.95 -0.49
CA ARG A 148 13.05 -1.66 -0.68
C ARG A 148 13.49 -0.52 0.26
N PRO A 149 14.66 -0.67 0.91
CA PRO A 149 15.24 0.41 1.71
C PRO A 149 15.58 1.62 0.84
N PRO A 150 15.55 2.85 1.39
CA PRO A 150 15.95 4.03 0.67
C PRO A 150 17.45 4.00 0.38
N VAL A 151 17.85 4.62 -0.74
CA VAL A 151 19.25 4.91 -1.03
C VAL A 151 19.50 6.36 -0.64
N GLY A 152 20.19 6.57 0.49
CA GLY A 152 20.41 7.91 1.04
C GLY A 152 19.28 8.36 1.96
N VAL A 153 18.47 9.33 1.51
CA VAL A 153 17.39 9.92 2.32
C VAL A 153 16.06 9.18 2.13
N LEU A 154 15.21 9.21 3.15
CA LEU A 154 13.84 8.71 3.06
C LEU A 154 13.07 9.40 1.93
N ASP A 155 12.21 8.63 1.26
CA ASP A 155 11.23 9.19 0.32
C ASP A 155 10.40 10.28 1.02
N PRO A 156 10.15 11.44 0.38
CA PRO A 156 9.43 12.54 1.02
C PRO A 156 8.05 12.17 1.54
N LYS A 157 7.33 11.24 0.89
CA LYS A 157 6.01 10.77 1.34
C LYS A 157 6.15 9.91 2.60
N VAL A 158 7.13 9.00 2.63
CA VAL A 158 7.43 8.18 3.82
C VAL A 158 7.88 9.05 5.00
N SER A 159 8.76 10.01 4.76
CA SER A 159 9.19 10.98 5.78
C SER A 159 8.01 11.81 6.31
N ARG A 160 7.11 12.28 5.44
CA ARG A 160 5.90 13.02 5.86
C ARG A 160 4.95 12.14 6.69
N GLN A 161 4.73 10.88 6.31
CA GLN A 161 3.91 9.93 7.08
C GLN A 161 4.46 9.72 8.50
N LEU A 162 5.76 9.42 8.62
CA LEU A 162 6.42 9.24 9.92
C LEU A 162 6.33 10.50 10.80
N ARG A 163 6.56 11.67 10.20
CA ARG A 163 6.42 12.95 10.92
C ARG A 163 4.98 13.22 11.32
N PHE A 164 4.00 12.86 10.50
CA PHE A 164 2.59 12.99 10.83
C PHE A 164 2.25 12.21 12.11
N TYR A 165 2.66 10.94 12.24
CA TYR A 165 2.43 10.17 13.47
C TYR A 165 3.13 10.80 14.69
N ARG A 166 4.41 11.16 14.55
CA ARG A 166 5.18 11.86 15.59
C ARG A 166 4.46 13.11 16.07
N ASP A 167 4.08 13.98 15.14
CA ASP A 167 3.53 15.29 15.46
C ASP A 167 2.10 15.19 16.00
N LEU A 168 1.34 14.18 15.60
CA LEU A 168 0.03 13.88 16.16
C LEU A 168 0.15 13.39 17.62
N ILE A 169 1.13 12.52 17.91
CA ILE A 169 1.41 12.11 19.30
C ILE A 169 1.84 13.31 20.15
N LYS A 170 2.72 14.18 19.62
CA LYS A 170 3.14 15.39 20.34
C LYS A 170 1.97 16.31 20.65
N ARG A 171 1.05 16.49 19.70
CA ARG A 171 -0.15 17.29 19.89
C ARG A 171 -1.07 16.71 20.96
N ASN A 172 -1.27 15.39 20.94
CA ASN A 172 -2.16 14.70 21.88
C ASN A 172 -1.57 14.57 23.29
N ASN A 173 -0.27 14.76 23.46
CA ASN A 173 0.44 14.57 24.74
C ASN A 173 1.35 15.79 25.03
N PRO A 174 0.83 16.87 25.63
CA PRO A 174 1.61 18.11 25.82
C PRO A 174 2.92 17.92 26.61
N ASP A 175 2.93 16.98 27.55
CA ASP A 175 4.09 16.67 28.42
C ASP A 175 4.91 15.47 27.90
N HIS A 176 4.86 15.21 26.60
CA HIS A 176 5.60 14.11 25.99
C HIS A 176 7.13 14.24 26.20
N PRO A 177 7.88 13.14 26.38
CA PRO A 177 9.33 13.19 26.33
C PRO A 177 9.81 13.40 24.88
N LYS A 178 11.12 13.46 24.62
CA LYS A 178 11.61 13.62 23.24
C LYS A 178 11.08 12.49 22.35
N ILE A 179 10.44 12.84 21.22
CA ILE A 179 9.92 11.86 20.25
C ILE A 179 10.70 11.94 18.93
N ARG A 180 11.21 10.80 18.48
CA ARG A 180 11.76 10.61 17.12
C ARG A 180 10.86 9.68 16.30
N ALA A 181 11.02 9.72 14.98
CA ALA A 181 10.24 8.90 14.05
C ALA A 181 11.17 8.13 13.12
N GLU A 182 10.96 6.82 12.99
CA GLU A 182 11.86 5.91 12.30
C GLU A 182 11.11 4.96 11.36
N GLY A 183 11.59 4.84 10.12
CA GLY A 183 11.21 3.77 9.22
C GLY A 183 12.10 2.55 9.44
N TRP A 184 11.50 1.43 9.81
CA TRP A 184 12.19 0.17 10.12
C TRP A 184 12.07 -0.79 8.93
N TYR A 185 13.14 -0.91 8.14
CA TYR A 185 13.15 -1.74 6.94
C TYR A 185 13.58 -3.15 7.28
N SER A 186 12.61 -4.03 7.45
CA SER A 186 12.83 -5.36 8.01
C SER A 186 13.62 -6.28 7.08
N ALA A 187 13.47 -6.12 5.77
CA ALA A 187 14.14 -6.97 4.77
C ALA A 187 15.68 -6.93 4.84
N ASN A 188 16.26 -5.79 5.23
CA ASN A 188 17.72 -5.62 5.37
C ASN A 188 18.13 -5.10 6.76
N GLN A 189 17.18 -5.06 7.69
CA GLN A 189 17.38 -4.62 9.07
C GLN A 189 18.00 -3.21 9.20
N THR A 190 17.57 -2.28 8.33
CA THR A 190 18.04 -0.88 8.39
C THR A 190 16.99 0.05 8.99
N ILE A 191 17.45 1.09 9.67
CA ILE A 191 16.62 2.09 10.34
C ILE A 191 16.93 3.45 9.75
N HIS A 192 15.89 4.20 9.41
CA HIS A 192 16.03 5.53 8.81
C HIS A 192 15.16 6.54 9.58
N GLU A 193 15.78 7.58 10.11
CA GLU A 193 15.08 8.61 10.89
C GLU A 193 14.43 9.65 9.98
N ALA A 194 13.15 9.97 10.24
CA ALA A 194 12.45 11.06 9.60
C ALA A 194 12.62 12.37 10.38
N THR A 195 13.46 13.25 9.84
CA THR A 195 13.70 14.59 10.37
C THR A 195 12.94 15.65 9.59
N GLY A 196 12.75 16.82 10.21
CA GLY A 196 12.05 17.96 9.59
C GLY A 196 10.94 18.55 10.45
N PRO A 197 10.35 19.67 10.00
CA PRO A 197 9.36 20.44 10.75
C PRO A 197 8.07 19.67 11.00
N ASN A 198 7.24 20.24 11.86
CA ASN A 198 5.89 19.75 12.14
C ASN A 198 5.03 19.78 10.86
N VAL A 199 4.22 18.74 10.61
CA VAL A 199 3.40 18.62 9.39
C VAL A 199 1.88 18.67 9.65
N ILE A 200 1.44 18.96 10.87
CA ILE A 200 0.01 18.90 11.24
C ILE A 200 -0.82 19.97 10.52
N ASP A 201 -0.32 21.20 10.40
CA ASP A 201 -1.04 22.27 9.71
C ASP A 201 -1.20 21.97 8.21
N ASP A 202 -0.14 21.45 7.58
CA ASP A 202 -0.19 20.97 6.19
C ASP A 202 -1.20 19.82 6.04
N ALA A 203 -1.24 18.90 7.00
CA ALA A 203 -2.19 17.77 6.99
C ALA A 203 -3.65 18.25 7.12
N PHE A 204 -3.92 19.26 7.95
CA PHE A 204 -5.24 19.88 8.02
C PHE A 204 -5.60 20.59 6.72
N ALA A 205 -4.67 21.34 6.11
CA ALA A 205 -4.91 22.00 4.83
C ALA A 205 -5.25 20.98 3.73
N ALA A 206 -4.52 19.85 3.67
CA ALA A 206 -4.83 18.76 2.76
C ALA A 206 -6.19 18.13 3.03
N TRP A 207 -6.52 17.85 4.30
CA TRP A 207 -7.83 17.32 4.69
C TRP A 207 -8.99 18.24 4.28
N GLU A 208 -8.83 19.55 4.50
CA GLU A 208 -9.81 20.57 4.11
C GLU A 208 -9.96 20.66 2.58
N GLY A 209 -8.86 20.51 1.84
CA GLY A 209 -8.86 20.50 0.37
C GLY A 209 -9.51 19.26 -0.24
N MET A 210 -9.62 18.15 0.50
CA MET A 210 -10.25 16.91 0.03
C MET A 210 -11.78 16.88 0.24
N ARG A 211 -12.38 17.96 0.74
CA ARG A 211 -13.85 18.02 0.92
C ARG A 211 -14.56 17.75 -0.41
N PRO A 212 -15.57 16.86 -0.43
CA PRO A 212 -16.38 16.65 -1.62
C PRO A 212 -16.99 17.95 -2.15
N THR A 213 -16.77 18.25 -3.43
CA THR A 213 -17.41 19.37 -4.11
C THR A 213 -18.07 18.93 -5.42
N SER A 214 -18.91 19.79 -6.00
CA SER A 214 -19.48 19.55 -7.32
C SER A 214 -18.45 19.59 -8.46
N ILE A 215 -17.22 20.02 -8.17
CA ILE A 215 -16.10 20.11 -9.09
C ILE A 215 -15.10 19.00 -8.70
N PRO A 216 -14.60 18.20 -9.65
CA PRO A 216 -13.52 17.25 -9.38
C PRO A 216 -12.30 17.95 -8.79
N LEU A 217 -11.51 17.20 -8.02
CA LEU A 217 -10.17 17.67 -7.65
C LEU A 217 -9.33 17.82 -8.92
N GLU A 218 -8.55 18.89 -8.98
CA GLU A 218 -7.64 19.14 -10.09
C GLU A 218 -6.60 18.01 -10.17
N GLY A 219 -6.52 17.34 -11.32
CA GLY A 219 -5.49 16.36 -11.58
C GLY A 219 -4.15 17.04 -11.80
N THR A 220 -3.10 16.52 -11.16
CA THR A 220 -1.71 16.92 -11.41
C THR A 220 -0.97 15.77 -12.11
N PRO A 221 -1.25 15.51 -13.41
CA PRO A 221 -0.72 14.35 -14.09
C PRO A 221 0.80 14.45 -14.25
N GLU A 222 1.52 13.47 -13.71
CA GLU A 222 2.97 13.33 -13.83
C GLU A 222 3.33 11.86 -14.04
N GLU A 223 4.46 11.57 -14.69
CA GLU A 223 4.87 10.19 -15.00
C GLU A 223 4.91 9.29 -13.75
N PHE A 224 5.49 9.78 -12.65
CA PHE A 224 5.55 9.03 -11.39
C PHE A 224 4.18 8.89 -10.71
N ALA A 225 3.40 9.98 -10.63
CA ALA A 225 2.10 9.99 -9.97
C ALA A 225 1.08 9.13 -10.72
N CYS A 226 1.06 9.26 -12.05
CA CYS A 226 0.17 8.48 -12.89
C CYS A 226 0.66 7.04 -13.03
N GLY A 227 1.96 6.72 -13.00
CA GLY A 227 2.49 5.37 -13.28
C GLY A 227 1.71 4.21 -12.64
N PHE A 228 1.34 4.33 -11.36
CA PHE A 228 0.56 3.33 -10.61
C PHE A 228 -0.78 3.85 -10.09
N CYS A 229 -1.31 4.93 -10.67
CA CYS A 229 -2.60 5.49 -10.24
C CYS A 229 -3.77 4.57 -10.64
N GLU A 230 -4.54 4.14 -9.64
CA GLU A 230 -5.71 3.27 -9.81
C GLU A 230 -6.92 4.02 -10.38
N TRP A 231 -6.90 5.36 -10.38
CA TRP A 231 -8.02 6.20 -10.78
C TRP A 231 -8.06 6.55 -12.28
N LYS A 232 -7.14 6.01 -13.09
CA LYS A 232 -6.99 6.40 -14.50
C LYS A 232 -8.25 6.24 -15.33
N ALA A 233 -9.01 5.16 -15.12
CA ALA A 233 -10.26 4.91 -15.86
C ALA A 233 -11.33 6.01 -15.68
N TRP A 234 -11.15 6.86 -14.66
CA TRP A 234 -12.03 7.95 -14.29
C TRP A 234 -11.37 9.34 -14.39
N CYS A 235 -10.10 9.42 -14.82
CA CYS A 235 -9.29 10.65 -14.78
C CYS A 235 -9.05 11.23 -16.19
N PRO A 236 -9.80 12.26 -16.62
CA PRO A 236 -9.62 12.88 -17.94
C PRO A 236 -8.29 13.63 -18.09
N ASP A 237 -7.76 14.20 -17.01
CA ASP A 237 -6.49 14.95 -17.02
C ASP A 237 -5.31 14.05 -17.40
N TRP A 238 -5.30 12.81 -16.92
CA TRP A 238 -4.29 11.82 -17.28
C TRP A 238 -4.31 11.52 -18.79
N TRP A 239 -5.49 11.29 -19.36
CA TRP A 239 -5.58 10.94 -20.78
C TRP A 239 -5.22 12.13 -21.69
N SER A 240 -5.57 13.34 -21.27
CA SER A 240 -5.17 14.59 -21.93
C SER A 240 -3.65 14.77 -21.90
N ALA A 241 -3.01 14.55 -20.74
CA ALA A 241 -1.55 14.62 -20.58
C ALA A 241 -0.78 13.57 -21.41
N ILE A 242 -1.39 12.42 -21.70
CA ILE A 242 -0.82 11.43 -22.64
C ILE A 242 -0.94 11.92 -24.09
N ALA A 243 -2.05 12.59 -24.43
CA ALA A 243 -2.32 13.05 -25.79
C ALA A 243 -1.47 14.27 -26.18
N ASP A 244 -1.23 15.19 -25.26
CA ASP A 244 -0.39 16.38 -25.49
C ASP A 244 1.12 16.12 -25.33
N GLY A 245 1.49 14.96 -24.78
CA GLY A 245 2.87 14.53 -24.60
C GLY A 245 3.51 14.95 -23.28
N THR A 246 2.76 15.52 -22.33
CA THR A 246 3.20 15.80 -20.96
C THR A 246 3.68 14.53 -20.25
N ILE A 247 2.98 13.40 -20.47
CA ILE A 247 3.41 12.07 -20.01
C ILE A 247 3.77 11.21 -21.20
N ALA A 248 4.91 10.51 -21.12
CA ALA A 248 5.35 9.59 -22.16
C ALA A 248 4.40 8.38 -22.29
N GLY A 249 3.74 8.24 -23.43
CA GLY A 249 2.81 7.13 -23.71
C GLY A 249 3.43 5.89 -24.37
N ASN A 250 4.76 5.70 -24.30
CA ASN A 250 5.49 4.74 -25.15
C ASN A 250 6.24 3.61 -24.42
N GLY A 251 5.99 3.39 -23.12
CA GLY A 251 6.61 2.32 -22.33
C GLY A 251 6.28 0.88 -22.79
N THR A 252 6.99 -0.09 -22.21
CA THR A 252 6.74 -1.54 -22.43
C THR A 252 5.37 -1.97 -21.93
N PHE A 253 4.94 -1.40 -20.80
CA PHE A 253 3.58 -1.50 -20.30
C PHE A 253 2.86 -0.18 -20.58
N ARG A 254 1.65 -0.25 -21.10
CA ARG A 254 0.87 0.89 -21.53
C ARG A 254 -0.53 0.81 -20.99
N ASP A 255 -1.04 1.98 -20.68
CA ASP A 255 -2.45 2.18 -20.41
C ASP A 255 -3.07 2.93 -21.60
N GLU A 256 -4.29 2.56 -21.95
CA GLU A 256 -4.94 3.02 -23.17
C GLU A 256 -6.43 3.27 -22.91
N VAL A 257 -7.00 4.28 -23.57
CA VAL A 257 -8.45 4.37 -23.75
C VAL A 257 -8.78 3.91 -25.17
N VAL A 258 -9.62 2.89 -25.30
CA VAL A 258 -9.87 2.17 -26.55
C VAL A 258 -11.34 1.90 -26.79
N ARG A 259 -11.67 1.50 -28.01
CA ARG A 259 -12.92 0.83 -28.37
C ARG A 259 -12.61 -0.51 -29.01
N ILE A 260 -13.34 -1.56 -28.64
CA ILE A 260 -13.24 -2.88 -29.26
C ILE A 260 -13.90 -2.82 -30.63
N ILE A 261 -13.18 -3.21 -31.68
CA ILE A 261 -13.69 -3.25 -33.05
C ILE A 261 -14.16 -4.66 -33.42
N ARG A 262 -13.37 -5.67 -33.01
CA ARG A 262 -13.67 -7.09 -33.18
C ARG A 262 -13.06 -7.86 -32.02
N TYR A 263 -13.78 -8.84 -31.51
CA TYR A 263 -13.31 -9.74 -30.48
C TYR A 263 -13.73 -11.18 -30.81
N ASP A 264 -12.75 -12.07 -30.83
CA ASP A 264 -12.95 -13.52 -30.83
C ASP A 264 -12.82 -14.00 -29.38
N SER A 265 -13.97 -14.29 -28.76
CA SER A 265 -14.04 -14.73 -27.37
C SER A 265 -13.37 -16.08 -27.15
N ASP A 266 -13.46 -17.00 -28.11
CA ASP A 266 -12.90 -18.33 -27.97
C ASP A 266 -11.37 -18.29 -28.10
N GLY A 267 -10.86 -17.52 -29.06
CA GLY A 267 -9.43 -17.32 -29.30
C GLY A 267 -8.75 -16.35 -28.33
N GLY A 268 -9.51 -15.53 -27.61
CA GLY A 268 -8.97 -14.51 -26.71
C GLY A 268 -8.16 -13.45 -27.46
N ALA A 269 -8.60 -13.03 -28.65
CA ALA A 269 -7.87 -12.09 -29.49
C ALA A 269 -8.81 -11.16 -30.26
N GLY A 270 -8.28 -10.03 -30.71
CA GLY A 270 -9.10 -9.08 -31.45
C GLY A 270 -8.39 -7.85 -31.97
N LEU A 271 -9.19 -6.88 -32.39
CA LEU A 271 -8.75 -5.59 -32.88
C LEU A 271 -9.41 -4.48 -32.06
N LEU A 272 -8.61 -3.53 -31.62
CA LEU A 272 -9.07 -2.34 -30.90
C LEU A 272 -8.56 -1.06 -31.58
N GLU A 273 -9.27 0.03 -31.31
CA GLU A 273 -8.98 1.37 -31.81
C GLU A 273 -8.76 2.30 -30.63
N ARG A 274 -7.65 3.05 -30.62
CA ARG A 274 -7.39 4.03 -29.57
C ARG A 274 -8.34 5.22 -29.72
N MET A 275 -8.87 5.69 -28.60
CA MET A 275 -9.73 6.86 -28.52
C MET A 275 -8.89 8.08 -28.11
N ALA A 276 -9.01 9.20 -28.80
CA ALA A 276 -8.35 10.46 -28.45
C ALA A 276 -9.26 11.31 -27.53
N PRO A 277 -8.71 12.03 -26.54
CA PRO A 277 -9.50 12.99 -25.76
C PRO A 277 -9.99 14.13 -26.65
N VAL A 278 -11.22 14.60 -26.38
CA VAL A 278 -11.89 15.69 -27.12
C VAL A 278 -12.01 16.93 -26.25
N ASP A 279 -12.27 16.75 -24.95
CA ASP A 279 -12.46 17.83 -23.99
C ASP A 279 -11.93 17.45 -22.60
N GLU A 280 -11.92 18.43 -21.70
CA GLU A 280 -11.51 18.29 -20.30
C GLU A 280 -12.48 17.43 -19.47
N LYS A 281 -13.64 17.06 -20.02
CA LYS A 281 -14.64 16.21 -19.35
C LYS A 281 -14.43 14.73 -19.66
N GLY A 282 -13.38 14.40 -20.41
CA GLY A 282 -13.06 13.02 -20.80
C GLY A 282 -13.97 12.47 -21.89
N THR A 283 -14.64 13.32 -22.66
CA THR A 283 -15.21 12.90 -23.94
C THR A 283 -14.09 12.39 -24.84
N VAL A 284 -14.32 11.28 -25.53
CA VAL A 284 -13.32 10.67 -26.42
C VAL A 284 -13.87 10.39 -27.81
N ALA A 285 -13.01 10.46 -28.83
CA ALA A 285 -13.35 10.19 -30.22
C ALA A 285 -12.37 9.18 -30.85
N PRO A 286 -12.78 8.41 -31.87
CA PRO A 286 -11.88 7.49 -32.57
C PRO A 286 -10.62 8.16 -33.13
N SER A 287 -9.48 7.50 -33.00
CA SER A 287 -8.23 7.89 -33.65
C SER A 287 -7.82 6.88 -34.73
N PRO A 288 -6.93 7.23 -35.69
CA PRO A 288 -6.47 6.28 -36.71
C PRO A 288 -5.56 5.17 -36.15
N LYS A 289 -5.21 5.20 -34.85
CA LYS A 289 -4.32 4.22 -34.22
C LYS A 289 -5.10 2.96 -33.83
N ARG A 290 -4.74 1.83 -34.43
CA ARG A 290 -5.32 0.51 -34.15
C ARG A 290 -4.25 -0.47 -33.70
N PHE A 291 -4.64 -1.37 -32.82
CA PHE A 291 -3.78 -2.41 -32.29
C PHE A 291 -4.50 -3.75 -32.35
N GLY A 292 -3.77 -4.81 -32.69
CA GLY A 292 -4.21 -6.15 -32.33
C GLY A 292 -4.13 -6.30 -30.81
N PHE A 293 -4.90 -7.21 -30.24
CA PHE A 293 -4.71 -7.59 -28.84
C PHE A 293 -4.92 -9.08 -28.62
N THR A 294 -4.27 -9.59 -27.56
CA THR A 294 -4.53 -10.92 -26.99
C THR A 294 -4.89 -10.74 -25.52
N VAL A 295 -5.92 -11.44 -25.06
CA VAL A 295 -6.43 -11.37 -23.69
C VAL A 295 -6.58 -12.78 -23.12
N LYS A 296 -6.16 -12.95 -21.87
CA LYS A 296 -6.22 -14.22 -21.15
C LYS A 296 -6.44 -13.98 -19.66
N ASP A 297 -6.66 -15.06 -18.93
CA ASP A 297 -6.76 -15.07 -17.47
C ASP A 297 -7.80 -14.04 -16.97
N GLN A 298 -7.54 -13.31 -15.87
CA GLN A 298 -8.51 -12.37 -15.28
C GLN A 298 -9.00 -11.28 -16.26
N ALA A 299 -8.11 -10.74 -17.09
CA ALA A 299 -8.49 -9.74 -18.08
C ALA A 299 -9.48 -10.29 -19.13
N LYS A 300 -9.42 -11.60 -19.43
CA LYS A 300 -10.38 -12.20 -20.35
C LYS A 300 -11.76 -12.27 -19.71
N HIS A 301 -11.84 -12.71 -18.45
CA HIS A 301 -13.11 -12.72 -17.71
C HIS A 301 -13.75 -11.32 -17.63
N GLN A 302 -12.94 -10.28 -17.41
CA GLN A 302 -13.41 -8.89 -17.43
C GLN A 302 -13.98 -8.49 -18.80
N LEU A 303 -13.28 -8.81 -19.89
CA LEU A 303 -13.76 -8.47 -21.23
C LEU A 303 -15.00 -9.27 -21.61
N ASP A 304 -15.01 -10.58 -21.38
CA ASP A 304 -16.16 -11.46 -21.67
C ASP A 304 -17.41 -10.94 -20.97
N SER A 305 -17.32 -10.64 -19.67
CA SER A 305 -18.44 -10.08 -18.91
C SER A 305 -18.97 -8.78 -19.51
N LEU A 306 -18.08 -7.85 -19.91
CA LEU A 306 -18.49 -6.60 -20.54
C LEU A 306 -19.18 -6.83 -21.90
N MET A 307 -18.72 -7.81 -22.67
CA MET A 307 -19.31 -8.14 -23.96
C MET A 307 -20.66 -8.85 -23.80
N GLU A 308 -20.79 -9.76 -22.82
CA GLU A 308 -22.05 -10.42 -22.46
C GLU A 308 -23.10 -9.41 -21.98
N ASP A 309 -22.67 -8.39 -21.23
CA ASP A 309 -23.51 -7.26 -20.79
C ASP A 309 -23.85 -6.28 -21.93
N GLY A 310 -23.32 -6.48 -23.15
CA GLY A 310 -23.58 -5.64 -24.31
C GLY A 310 -22.93 -4.25 -24.23
N TYR A 311 -21.82 -4.09 -23.52
CA TYR A 311 -21.13 -2.81 -23.39
C TYR A 311 -20.45 -2.40 -24.71
N GLU A 312 -20.89 -1.28 -25.30
CA GLU A 312 -20.34 -0.74 -26.57
C GLU A 312 -19.47 0.53 -26.39
N GLY A 313 -19.29 0.99 -25.15
CA GLY A 313 -18.58 2.24 -24.84
C GLY A 313 -17.06 2.14 -24.97
N ALA A 314 -16.38 3.25 -24.69
CA ALA A 314 -14.93 3.26 -24.56
C ALA A 314 -14.50 2.49 -23.30
N LEU A 315 -13.35 1.82 -23.38
CA LEU A 315 -12.75 1.04 -22.31
C LEU A 315 -11.40 1.64 -21.95
N PHE A 316 -11.13 1.73 -20.65
CA PHE A 316 -9.78 1.81 -20.13
C PHE A 316 -9.15 0.43 -20.13
N ILE A 317 -7.95 0.34 -20.70
CA ILE A 317 -7.08 -0.82 -20.62
C ILE A 317 -5.85 -0.42 -19.81
N GLY A 318 -5.64 -1.08 -18.67
CA GLY A 318 -4.49 -0.86 -17.80
C GLY A 318 -3.43 -1.95 -17.95
N SER A 319 -2.16 -1.58 -17.79
CA SER A 319 -1.00 -2.48 -17.71
C SER A 319 -0.89 -3.48 -18.87
N ALA A 320 -1.24 -3.03 -20.09
CA ALA A 320 -1.10 -3.85 -21.28
C ALA A 320 0.37 -3.91 -21.71
N ARG A 321 0.92 -5.12 -21.86
CA ARG A 321 2.28 -5.26 -22.40
C ARG A 321 2.24 -5.04 -23.91
N ALA A 322 2.86 -3.96 -24.38
CA ALA A 322 2.86 -3.59 -25.79
C ALA A 322 4.05 -4.23 -26.55
N THR A 323 3.77 -4.86 -27.69
CA THR A 323 4.78 -5.34 -28.65
C THR A 323 4.46 -4.81 -30.04
N SER A 324 5.20 -3.80 -30.52
CA SER A 324 4.98 -3.12 -31.81
C SER A 324 3.51 -2.65 -32.03
N LYS A 325 2.65 -3.50 -32.59
CA LYS A 325 1.22 -3.26 -32.88
C LYS A 325 0.26 -4.19 -32.13
N VAL A 326 0.73 -4.96 -31.16
CA VAL A 326 -0.09 -5.90 -30.37
C VAL A 326 -0.03 -5.55 -28.89
N LEU A 327 -1.20 -5.52 -28.23
CA LEU A 327 -1.32 -5.41 -26.78
C LEU A 327 -1.58 -6.80 -26.17
N HIS A 328 -0.78 -7.18 -25.18
CA HIS A 328 -0.97 -8.44 -24.46
C HIS A 328 -1.52 -8.16 -23.06
N LEU A 329 -2.70 -8.71 -22.79
CA LEU A 329 -3.47 -8.55 -21.56
C LEU A 329 -3.50 -9.88 -20.79
N GLY A 330 -3.37 -9.82 -19.47
CA GLY A 330 -3.43 -11.00 -18.59
C GLY A 330 -3.79 -10.63 -17.17
N ASP A 331 -3.39 -11.44 -16.18
CA ASP A 331 -3.71 -11.26 -14.75
C ASP A 331 -3.44 -9.86 -14.15
N TRP A 332 -2.48 -9.12 -14.70
CA TRP A 332 -2.13 -7.78 -14.21
C TRP A 332 -2.84 -6.65 -14.96
N SER A 333 -3.46 -6.97 -16.09
CA SER A 333 -4.12 -6.00 -16.93
C SER A 333 -5.54 -5.74 -16.43
N GLU A 334 -5.99 -4.50 -16.62
CA GLU A 334 -7.33 -4.08 -16.27
C GLU A 334 -8.11 -3.78 -17.53
N ILE A 335 -9.38 -4.16 -17.55
CA ILE A 335 -10.33 -3.74 -18.56
C ILE A 335 -11.55 -3.19 -17.81
N LEU A 336 -11.72 -1.88 -17.89
CA LEU A 336 -12.79 -1.15 -17.19
C LEU A 336 -13.52 -0.23 -18.18
N PRO A 337 -14.81 0.03 -17.99
CA PRO A 337 -15.48 1.15 -18.65
C PRO A 337 -14.71 2.46 -18.42
N TRP A 338 -14.48 3.22 -19.50
CA TRP A 338 -14.00 4.59 -19.39
C TRP A 338 -15.15 5.48 -18.91
N GLN A 339 -15.08 5.95 -17.67
CA GLN A 339 -16.16 6.70 -17.01
C GLN A 339 -15.59 7.89 -16.24
N PRO A 340 -15.23 9.00 -16.89
CA PRO A 340 -14.69 10.18 -16.22
C PRO A 340 -15.54 10.63 -15.02
N LEU A 341 -14.91 10.81 -13.85
CA LEU A 341 -15.58 11.31 -12.65
C LEU A 341 -15.64 12.84 -12.70
N LEU A 342 -16.80 13.37 -13.05
CA LEU A 342 -17.00 14.81 -13.24
C LEU A 342 -17.56 15.54 -12.01
N LYS A 343 -17.82 14.82 -10.91
CA LYS A 343 -18.30 15.36 -9.64
C LYS A 343 -17.81 14.48 -8.49
N SER A 344 -17.48 15.09 -7.34
CA SER A 344 -17.37 14.34 -6.09
C SER A 344 -18.77 14.13 -5.53
N THR A 345 -19.42 13.02 -5.89
CA THR A 345 -20.73 12.70 -5.34
C THR A 345 -20.58 12.04 -3.98
N ILE A 346 -21.12 12.69 -2.94
CA ILE A 346 -21.64 11.96 -1.78
C ILE A 346 -22.89 11.25 -2.30
N VAL A 347 -22.74 10.09 -2.93
CA VAL A 347 -23.89 9.18 -2.98
C VAL A 347 -24.05 8.74 -1.53
N ASN A 348 -24.99 9.39 -0.85
CA ASN A 348 -25.47 8.93 0.46
C ASN A 348 -25.62 7.42 0.38
N GLN A 349 -24.91 6.70 1.24
CA GLN A 349 -25.33 5.36 1.68
C GLN A 349 -26.67 5.55 2.43
N GLY A 350 -27.72 5.78 1.67
CA GLY A 350 -29.10 5.89 2.13
C GLY A 350 -29.84 4.64 1.69
N THR A 351 -30.45 3.97 2.67
CA THR A 351 -31.43 2.89 2.57
C THR A 351 -30.90 1.50 2.18
N ALA A 352 -30.19 0.86 3.12
CA ALA A 352 -30.56 -0.51 3.49
C ALA A 352 -31.43 -0.40 4.76
N SER A 353 -32.74 -0.37 4.55
CA SER A 353 -33.75 -0.63 5.59
C SER A 353 -34.03 -2.12 5.67
#